data_AF-A0A4P2QN61-F1
#
_entry.id   AF-A0A4P2QN61-F1
#
_cell.length_a   1.000
_cell.length_b   1.000
_cell.length_c   1.000
_cell.angle_alpha   90.00
_cell.angle_beta   90.00
_cell.angle_gamma   90.00
#
_symmetry.space_group_name_H-M   'P 1'
#
loop_
_entity.id
_entity.type
_entity.pdbx_description
1 polymer ?
#
loop_
_entity_poly.entity_id
_entity_poly.type
_entity_poly.pdbx_seq_one_letter_code
_entity_poly.pdbx_strand_id
1 'polypeptide(L)'
;MKLALSFTVALALAMLAGCGASPSGLCEDKCDCTGSCSERDEVECIDALEDAERTSEYEGCEDQFDEAISCIDDEFVCDGRDVDISGCNRPLENLGRCAGPLVSLAVYAQFE
;
A
#
# COMPACT_ATOMS: atom_id res chain seq x y z
N MET A 1 27.49 36.92 -34.60
CA MET A 1 27.54 36.74 -33.14
C MET A 1 26.26 37.31 -32.55
N LYS A 2 25.39 36.45 -32.00
CA LYS A 2 24.21 36.84 -31.22
C LYS A 2 24.14 35.87 -30.04
N LEU A 3 24.65 36.32 -28.90
CA LEU A 3 24.44 35.69 -27.60
C LEU A 3 23.05 36.11 -27.12
N ALA A 4 22.19 35.14 -26.83
CA ALA A 4 21.02 35.33 -26.01
C ALA A 4 21.03 34.24 -24.94
N LEU A 5 21.33 34.66 -23.70
CA LEU A 5 20.96 33.92 -22.49
C LEU A 5 19.44 33.67 -22.52
N SER A 6 18.99 32.54 -21.98
CA SER A 6 17.98 32.48 -20.90
C SER A 6 17.66 31.03 -20.54
N PHE A 7 17.73 30.73 -19.23
CA PHE A 7 16.76 29.97 -18.41
C PHE A 7 16.27 28.60 -18.94
N THR A 8 16.21 27.48 -18.22
CA THR A 8 16.40 27.07 -16.81
C THR A 8 15.85 25.64 -16.79
N VAL A 9 16.45 24.78 -15.97
CA VAL A 9 15.80 23.71 -15.17
C VAL A 9 14.64 22.96 -15.83
N ALA A 10 14.89 21.74 -16.31
CA ALA A 10 13.83 20.74 -16.43
C ALA A 10 14.42 19.34 -16.48
N LEU A 11 14.59 18.71 -15.30
CA LEU A 11 14.14 17.35 -15.02
C LEU A 11 14.48 16.99 -13.56
N ALA A 12 13.66 17.46 -12.63
CA ALA A 12 13.62 16.98 -11.25
C ALA A 12 12.26 16.30 -11.00
N LEU A 13 11.89 15.33 -11.86
CA LEU A 13 10.63 14.57 -11.76
C LEU A 13 10.83 13.15 -11.21
N ALA A 14 12.01 12.81 -10.70
CA ALA A 14 12.28 11.48 -10.12
C ALA A 14 12.15 11.42 -8.59
N MET A 15 11.71 12.50 -7.93
CA MET A 15 11.68 12.61 -6.45
C MET A 15 10.25 12.59 -5.88
N LEU A 16 9.26 12.14 -6.66
CA LEU A 16 7.93 11.79 -6.16
C LEU A 16 7.79 10.26 -6.02
N ALA A 17 8.89 9.56 -5.71
CA ALA A 17 8.75 8.44 -4.79
C ALA A 17 8.32 9.08 -3.47
N GLY A 18 7.02 9.37 -3.33
CA GLY A 18 6.41 9.69 -2.06
C GLY A 18 6.81 8.61 -1.07
N CYS A 19 6.83 8.92 0.22
CA CYS A 19 6.84 7.90 1.25
C CYS A 19 5.87 6.79 0.79
N GLY A 20 6.40 5.61 0.45
CA GLY A 20 5.58 4.52 -0.02
C GLY A 20 4.53 4.21 1.03
N ALA A 21 3.35 3.79 0.58
CA ALA A 21 2.33 3.22 1.44
C ALA A 21 2.99 2.22 2.40
N SER A 22 2.94 2.52 3.69
CA SER A 22 3.52 1.65 4.71
C SER A 22 2.42 0.87 5.41
N PRO A 23 2.70 -0.36 5.87
CA PRO A 23 1.79 -1.11 6.73
C PRO A 23 1.20 -0.27 7.87
N SER A 24 2.04 0.53 8.53
CA SER A 24 1.62 1.43 9.62
C SER A 24 0.64 2.52 9.17
N GLY A 25 0.89 3.19 8.05
CA GLY A 25 0.02 4.26 7.56
C GLY A 25 -1.35 3.74 7.18
N LEU A 26 -1.41 2.61 6.47
CA LEU A 26 -2.67 1.99 6.08
C LEU A 26 -3.51 1.52 7.28
N CYS A 27 -2.85 0.99 8.31
CA CYS A 27 -3.53 0.57 9.52
C CYS A 27 -4.02 1.78 10.33
N GLU A 28 -3.25 2.86 10.41
CA GLU A 28 -3.69 4.13 11.01
C GLU A 28 -4.93 4.69 10.27
N ASP A 29 -4.88 4.75 8.93
CA ASP A 29 -5.99 5.23 8.09
C ASP A 29 -7.26 4.38 8.24
N LYS A 30 -7.11 3.05 8.32
CA LYS A 30 -8.21 2.12 8.66
C LYS A 30 -8.79 2.42 10.04
N CYS A 31 -7.94 2.59 11.04
CA CYS A 31 -8.35 2.84 12.41
C CYS A 31 -9.11 4.17 12.54
N ASP A 32 -8.62 5.21 11.85
CA ASP A 32 -9.28 6.50 11.73
C ASP A 32 -10.63 6.42 11.01
N CYS A 33 -10.72 5.64 9.92
CA CYS A 33 -11.97 5.43 9.18
C CYS A 33 -13.03 4.70 10.03
N THR A 34 -12.66 3.56 10.63
CA THR A 34 -13.61 2.72 11.38
C THR A 34 -14.04 3.38 12.69
N GLY A 35 -13.16 4.17 13.31
CA GLY A 35 -13.37 4.83 14.60
C GLY A 35 -13.56 3.87 15.78
N SER A 36 -13.30 2.57 15.58
CA SER A 36 -13.46 1.50 16.58
C SER A 36 -12.21 0.67 16.80
N CYS A 37 -11.07 1.13 16.29
CA CYS A 37 -9.80 0.46 16.44
C CYS A 37 -9.17 0.76 17.80
N SER A 38 -8.80 -0.28 18.53
CA SER A 38 -7.95 -0.18 19.71
C SER A 38 -6.47 -0.20 19.30
N GLU A 39 -5.58 0.26 20.19
CA GLU A 39 -4.12 0.16 19.97
C GLU A 39 -3.67 -1.28 19.64
N ARG A 40 -4.38 -2.27 20.18
CA ARG A 40 -4.12 -3.68 19.88
C ARG A 40 -4.52 -4.04 18.45
N ASP A 41 -5.67 -3.55 17.97
CA ASP A 41 -6.16 -3.85 16.62
C ASP A 41 -5.25 -3.21 15.55
N GLU A 42 -4.74 -2.01 15.84
CA GLU A 42 -3.76 -1.33 14.99
C GLU A 42 -2.45 -2.13 14.90
N VAL A 43 -1.91 -2.57 16.04
CA VAL A 43 -0.69 -3.40 16.08
C VAL A 43 -0.90 -4.74 15.37
N GLU A 44 -2.04 -5.41 15.58
CA GLU A 44 -2.35 -6.68 14.89
C GLU A 44 -2.47 -6.49 13.37
N CYS A 45 -3.00 -5.36 12.92
CA CYS A 45 -3.04 -4.99 11.50
C CYS A 45 -1.62 -4.83 10.92
N ILE A 46 -0.76 -4.08 11.62
CA ILE A 46 0.63 -3.84 11.21
C ILE A 46 1.39 -5.16 11.14
N ASP A 47 1.34 -5.96 12.21
CA ASP A 47 2.02 -7.25 12.29
C ASP A 47 1.60 -8.19 11.14
N ALA A 48 0.30 -8.20 10.78
CA ALA A 48 -0.19 -9.03 9.70
C ALA A 48 0.32 -8.58 8.31
N LEU A 49 0.39 -7.27 8.07
CA LEU A 49 0.92 -6.72 6.83
C LEU A 49 2.44 -6.94 6.73
N GLU A 50 3.19 -6.75 7.83
CA GLU A 50 4.64 -7.03 7.87
C GLU A 50 4.95 -8.54 7.74
N ASP A 51 4.10 -9.42 8.27
CA ASP A 51 4.20 -10.87 8.05
C ASP A 51 3.99 -11.23 6.58
N ALA A 52 3.01 -10.59 5.92
CA ALA A 52 2.74 -10.77 4.50
C ALA A 52 3.88 -10.23 3.63
N GLU A 53 4.46 -9.08 3.97
CA GLU A 53 5.65 -8.50 3.33
C GLU A 53 6.82 -9.48 3.40
N ARG A 54 7.19 -9.90 4.62
CA ARG A 54 8.29 -10.85 4.87
C ARG A 54 8.09 -12.18 4.15
N THR A 55 6.85 -12.69 4.10
CA THR A 55 6.55 -13.92 3.35
C THR A 55 6.72 -13.70 1.85
N SER A 56 6.28 -12.56 1.33
CA SER A 56 6.42 -12.21 -0.07
C SER A 56 7.90 -12.04 -0.45
N GLU A 57 8.69 -11.36 0.36
CA GLU A 57 10.16 -11.25 0.19
C GLU A 57 10.81 -12.64 0.13
N TYR A 58 10.46 -13.53 1.08
CA TYR A 58 10.99 -14.89 1.11
C TYR A 58 10.68 -15.70 -0.15
N GLU A 59 9.49 -15.52 -0.74
CA GLU A 59 9.06 -16.17 -1.98
C GLU A 59 9.55 -15.44 -3.26
N GLY A 60 10.24 -14.30 -3.12
CA GLY A 60 10.70 -13.48 -4.24
C GLY A 60 9.59 -12.70 -4.95
N CYS A 61 8.55 -12.36 -4.19
CA CYS A 61 7.30 -11.71 -4.62
C CYS A 61 7.10 -10.30 -4.02
N GLU A 62 8.17 -9.67 -3.54
CA GLU A 62 8.18 -8.32 -2.96
C GLU A 62 7.48 -7.30 -3.88
N ASP A 63 7.79 -7.31 -5.18
CA ASP A 63 7.16 -6.43 -6.17
C ASP A 63 5.62 -6.55 -6.19
N GLN A 64 5.07 -7.75 -6.01
CA GLN A 64 3.61 -7.96 -6.01
C GLN A 64 2.98 -7.53 -4.69
N PHE A 65 3.72 -7.62 -3.58
CA PHE A 65 3.28 -7.08 -2.30
C PHE A 65 3.23 -5.55 -2.36
N ASP A 66 4.30 -4.92 -2.85
CA ASP A 66 4.38 -3.48 -3.03
C ASP A 66 3.28 -2.97 -3.97
N GLU A 67 3.02 -3.67 -5.07
CA GLU A 67 1.91 -3.34 -5.99
C GLU A 67 0.56 -3.40 -5.28
N ALA A 68 0.34 -4.40 -4.42
CA ALA A 68 -0.91 -4.54 -3.66
C ALA A 68 -1.07 -3.45 -2.60
N ILE A 69 -0.04 -3.17 -1.82
CA ILE A 69 -0.04 -2.14 -0.78
C ILE A 69 -0.20 -0.73 -1.38
N SER A 70 0.53 -0.44 -2.47
CA SER A 70 0.38 0.83 -3.19
C SER A 70 -1.02 1.00 -3.79
N CYS A 71 -1.62 -0.07 -4.32
CA CYS A 71 -2.99 0.01 -4.79
C CYS A 71 -3.95 0.33 -3.65
N ILE A 72 -3.81 -0.36 -2.51
CA ILE A 72 -4.70 -0.17 -1.36
C ILE A 72 -4.65 1.28 -0.90
N ASP A 73 -3.47 1.89 -0.83
CA ASP A 73 -3.28 3.30 -0.50
C ASP A 73 -3.98 4.23 -1.51
N ASP A 74 -3.81 3.98 -2.82
CA ASP A 74 -4.40 4.80 -3.87
C ASP A 74 -5.94 4.69 -3.94
N GLU A 75 -6.48 3.48 -3.71
CA GLU A 75 -7.91 3.18 -3.85
C GLU A 75 -8.64 3.15 -2.49
N PHE A 76 -7.98 3.51 -1.39
CA PHE A 76 -8.58 3.53 -0.05
C PHE A 76 -9.76 4.51 0.00
N VAL A 77 -10.97 3.98 0.15
CA VAL A 77 -12.17 4.82 0.35
C VAL A 77 -12.81 4.49 1.68
N CYS A 78 -12.98 5.51 2.52
CA CYS A 78 -13.77 5.40 3.75
C CYS A 78 -15.24 5.79 3.48
N ASP A 79 -16.16 4.82 3.52
CA ASP A 79 -17.60 5.07 3.48
C ASP A 79 -18.21 4.82 4.87
N GLY A 80 -18.36 5.89 5.64
CA GLY A 80 -18.87 5.82 7.01
C GLY A 80 -17.86 5.19 7.96
N ARG A 81 -18.00 3.88 8.23
CA ARG A 81 -17.06 3.09 9.05
C ARG A 81 -16.50 1.89 8.30
N ASP A 82 -16.81 1.80 7.01
CA ASP A 82 -16.42 0.70 6.15
C ASP A 82 -15.28 1.18 5.25
N VAL A 83 -14.26 0.35 5.11
CA VAL A 83 -13.14 0.57 4.18
C VAL A 83 -13.46 -0.16 2.88
N ASP A 84 -13.35 0.54 1.76
CA ASP A 84 -13.49 -0.03 0.42
C ASP A 84 -12.14 0.04 -0.29
N ILE A 85 -11.64 -1.14 -0.67
CA ILE A 85 -10.42 -1.35 -1.47
C ILE A 85 -10.71 -2.18 -2.72
N SER A 86 -11.97 -2.20 -3.18
CA SER A 86 -12.42 -3.05 -4.29
C SER A 86 -11.73 -2.76 -5.62
N GLY A 87 -11.09 -1.60 -5.78
CA GLY A 87 -10.20 -1.27 -6.89
C GLY A 87 -9.00 -2.22 -7.00
N CYS A 88 -8.59 -2.87 -5.92
CA CYS A 88 -7.33 -3.61 -5.81
C CYS A 88 -7.41 -5.13 -5.98
N ASN A 89 -8.55 -5.63 -6.47
CA ASN A 89 -8.75 -7.06 -6.73
C ASN A 89 -7.62 -7.69 -7.57
N ARG A 90 -7.13 -6.97 -8.59
CA ARG A 90 -6.12 -7.50 -9.51
C ARG A 90 -4.70 -7.53 -8.90
N PRO A 91 -4.19 -6.46 -8.28
CA PRO A 91 -2.95 -6.53 -7.50
C PRO A 91 -2.97 -7.61 -6.41
N LEU A 92 -4.07 -7.74 -5.65
CA LEU A 92 -4.22 -8.78 -4.64
C LEU A 92 -4.23 -10.20 -5.24
N GLU A 93 -4.85 -10.39 -6.41
CA GLU A 93 -4.79 -11.66 -7.13
C GLU A 93 -3.36 -11.98 -7.62
N ASN A 94 -2.62 -10.97 -8.11
CA ASN A 94 -1.22 -11.14 -8.51
C ASN A 94 -0.34 -11.55 -7.32
N LEU A 95 -0.52 -10.91 -6.17
CA LEU A 95 0.14 -11.29 -4.92
C LEU A 95 -0.19 -12.73 -4.54
N GLY A 96 -1.47 -13.10 -4.57
CA GLY A 96 -1.91 -14.46 -4.24
C GLY A 96 -1.38 -15.54 -5.20
N ARG A 97 -1.17 -15.19 -6.47
CA ARG A 97 -0.55 -16.08 -7.47
C ARG A 97 0.95 -16.25 -7.26
N CYS A 98 1.63 -15.24 -6.71
CA CYS A 98 3.07 -15.25 -6.49
C CYS A 98 3.42 -15.84 -5.11
N ALA A 99 3.00 -15.17 -4.03
CA ALA A 99 3.34 -15.51 -2.64
C ALA A 99 2.36 -16.53 -2.00
N GLY A 100 1.29 -16.89 -2.74
CA GLY A 100 0.29 -17.85 -2.32
C GLY A 100 -1.00 -17.20 -1.80
N PRO A 101 -2.14 -17.90 -1.88
CA PRO A 101 -3.45 -17.33 -1.61
C PRO A 101 -3.65 -16.90 -0.15
N LEU A 102 -2.93 -17.52 0.78
CA LEU A 102 -2.99 -17.15 2.19
C LEU A 102 -2.37 -15.78 2.45
N VAL A 103 -1.32 -15.40 1.71
CA VAL A 103 -0.67 -14.09 1.84
C VAL A 103 -1.61 -12.99 1.35
N SER A 104 -2.19 -13.14 0.15
CA SER A 104 -3.17 -12.17 -0.36
C SER A 104 -4.42 -12.06 0.53
N LEU A 105 -4.89 -13.17 1.10
CA LEU A 105 -6.00 -13.17 2.05
C LEU A 105 -5.65 -12.45 3.35
N ALA A 106 -4.43 -12.63 3.87
CA ALA A 106 -3.98 -11.95 5.08
C ALA A 106 -3.97 -10.42 4.93
N VAL A 107 -3.54 -9.93 3.74
CA VAL A 107 -3.61 -8.51 3.40
C VAL A 107 -5.05 -8.04 3.26
N TYR A 108 -5.86 -8.72 2.43
CA TYR A 108 -7.24 -8.33 2.16
C TYR A 108 -8.11 -8.29 3.42
N ALA A 109 -7.95 -9.27 4.31
CA ALA A 109 -8.71 -9.37 5.55
C ALA A 109 -8.46 -8.20 6.53
N GLN A 110 -7.40 -7.41 6.33
CA GLN A 110 -7.20 -6.20 7.11
C GLN A 110 -8.16 -5.08 6.71
N PHE A 111 -8.82 -5.13 5.55
CA PHE A 111 -9.62 -4.02 5.04
C PHE A 111 -11.07 -4.41 4.71
N GLU A 112 -11.50 -5.62 5.11
CA GLU A 112 -12.89 -6.10 5.05
C GLU A 112 -13.68 -5.84 6.35
#